data_AF-A0A535DUC0-F1
#
_entry.id   AF-A0A535DUC0-F1
#
_cell.length_a   1.000
_cell.length_b   1.000
_cell.length_c   1.000
_cell.angle_alpha   90.00
_cell.angle_beta   90.00
_cell.angle_gamma   90.00
#
_symmetry.space_group_name_H-M   'P 1'
#
loop_
_entity.id
_entity.type
_entity.pdbx_description
1 polymer ?
#
loop_
_entity_poly.entity_id
_entity_poly.type
_entity_poly.pdbx_seq_one_letter_code
_entity_poly.pdbx_strand_id
1 'polypeptide(L)'
;MALIMRDSTDPFDIPLPGLDVVAGYGDGQFVWSSEGWARFRSPIVPLSIVISGDDRGDILDVEPGAADPGECPRWADQFNRPGRRRPTIYCNRGQIADVRRAMGSRPFDWWAATLDGTRDVPGAVAVQFAGESLTGGHYDESVVLDPAWAGRAPAEGSQPEPTDPDQHWWGPYVAGADQVVELNGHCRAPVFREAGHWFRNTTPIATPRLGEFAEWVLANRVGGVWFVMDESGGPQGQGPQGRLPVDQAFWVDDSVTRYYRI
;
A
#
# COMPACT_ATOMS: atom_id res chain seq x y z
N MET A 1 -1.76 -5.35 -1.46
CA MET A 1 -3.20 -5.54 -1.12
C MET A 1 -3.75 -4.18 -0.71
N ALA A 2 -4.95 -3.79 -1.16
CA ALA A 2 -5.57 -2.55 -0.70
C ALA A 2 -6.11 -2.74 0.73
N LEU A 3 -5.91 -1.77 1.61
CA LEU A 3 -6.41 -1.83 2.99
C LEU A 3 -7.81 -1.22 3.07
N ILE A 4 -8.62 -1.72 4.00
CA ILE A 4 -9.92 -1.10 4.31
C ILE A 4 -9.77 -0.13 5.48
N MET A 5 -10.18 1.11 5.25
CA MET A 5 -10.26 2.15 6.26
C MET A 5 -11.72 2.52 6.52
N ARG A 6 -12.09 2.73 7.79
CA ARG A 6 -13.43 3.23 8.14
C ARG A 6 -13.33 4.43 9.07
N ASP A 7 -14.30 5.32 8.94
CA ASP A 7 -14.47 6.49 9.80
C ASP A 7 -15.95 6.68 10.17
N SER A 8 -16.18 7.32 11.31
CA SER A 8 -17.51 7.67 11.80
C SER A 8 -17.41 8.77 12.85
N THR A 9 -18.51 9.50 13.05
CA THR A 9 -18.65 10.42 14.18
C THR A 9 -18.78 9.68 15.51
N ASP A 10 -19.23 8.41 15.51
CA ASP A 10 -19.27 7.54 16.68
C ASP A 10 -18.36 6.29 16.45
N PRO A 11 -17.31 6.08 17.26
CA PRO A 11 -16.41 4.93 17.11
C PRO A 11 -17.10 3.57 17.32
N PHE A 12 -18.26 3.52 17.98
CA PHE A 12 -18.98 2.29 18.26
C PHE A 12 -19.81 1.79 17.08
N ASP A 13 -20.08 2.66 16.09
CA ASP A 13 -20.77 2.29 14.86
C ASP A 13 -19.86 1.54 13.86
N ILE A 14 -18.54 1.61 14.06
CA ILE A 14 -17.58 0.99 13.16
C ILE A 14 -17.46 -0.53 13.43
N PRO A 15 -17.78 -1.39 12.44
CA PRO A 15 -17.55 -2.82 12.55
C PRO A 15 -16.04 -3.14 12.47
N LEU A 16 -15.58 -4.03 13.34
CA LEU A 16 -14.18 -4.49 13.37
C LEU A 16 -13.81 -5.52 12.28
N PRO A 17 -14.70 -6.43 11.84
CA PRO A 17 -14.34 -7.41 10.82
C PRO A 17 -13.87 -6.75 9.52
N GLY A 18 -12.70 -7.18 9.04
CA GLY A 18 -12.08 -6.66 7.81
C GLY A 18 -11.54 -5.24 7.91
N LEU A 19 -11.44 -4.64 9.11
CA LEU A 19 -10.90 -3.31 9.30
C LEU A 19 -9.37 -3.34 9.43
N ASP A 20 -8.68 -2.56 8.61
CA ASP A 20 -7.22 -2.43 8.67
C ASP A 20 -6.76 -1.12 9.29
N VAL A 21 -7.50 -0.05 9.01
CA VAL A 21 -7.20 1.32 9.41
C VAL A 21 -8.49 1.95 9.94
N VAL A 22 -8.40 2.73 11.00
CA VAL A 22 -9.52 3.54 11.49
C VAL A 22 -9.12 5.01 11.43
N ALA A 23 -10.02 5.87 10.97
CA ALA A 23 -9.85 7.31 11.07
C ALA A 23 -10.94 7.87 12.00
N GLY A 24 -10.52 8.59 13.04
CA GLY A 24 -11.41 9.09 14.08
C GLY A 24 -11.15 10.55 14.42
N TYR A 25 -12.19 11.27 14.84
CA TYR A 25 -12.09 12.70 15.13
C TYR A 25 -11.31 12.96 16.43
N GLY A 26 -10.25 13.74 16.32
CA GLY A 26 -9.37 14.16 17.41
C GLY A 26 -9.72 15.52 18.02
N ASP A 27 -10.57 16.29 17.37
CA ASP A 27 -11.04 17.62 17.77
C ASP A 27 -12.54 17.80 17.45
N GLY A 28 -13.04 19.00 17.73
CA GLY A 28 -14.40 19.39 17.33
C GLY A 28 -15.51 18.69 18.10
N GLN A 29 -16.73 18.82 17.56
CA GLN A 29 -17.96 18.33 18.20
C GLN A 29 -18.09 16.79 18.21
N PHE A 30 -17.35 16.11 17.34
CA PHE A 30 -17.37 14.64 17.20
C PHE A 30 -16.12 13.98 17.79
N VAL A 31 -15.34 14.71 18.60
CA VAL A 31 -14.12 14.17 19.21
C VAL A 31 -14.37 12.82 19.90
N TRP A 32 -13.60 11.81 19.51
CA TRP A 32 -13.73 10.48 20.06
C TRP A 32 -13.24 10.43 21.50
N SER A 33 -13.98 9.71 22.34
CA SER A 33 -13.58 9.44 23.72
C SER A 33 -12.34 8.52 23.77
N SER A 34 -11.64 8.52 24.90
CA SER A 34 -10.52 7.59 25.11
C SER A 34 -10.94 6.12 25.00
N GLU A 35 -12.19 5.80 25.37
CA GLU A 35 -12.77 4.46 25.21
C GLU A 35 -12.99 4.12 23.72
N GLY A 36 -13.48 5.09 22.95
CA GLY A 36 -13.63 5.00 21.50
C GLY A 36 -12.30 4.68 20.81
N TRP A 37 -11.22 5.40 21.15
CA TRP A 37 -9.88 5.10 20.65
C TRP A 37 -9.37 3.73 21.10
N ALA A 38 -9.60 3.34 22.36
CA ALA A 38 -9.12 2.07 22.93
C ALA A 38 -9.78 0.81 22.32
N ARG A 39 -10.90 0.98 21.61
CA ARG A 39 -11.58 -0.07 20.82
C ARG A 39 -10.71 -0.60 19.70
N PHE A 40 -9.88 0.25 19.09
CA PHE A 40 -9.09 -0.09 17.92
C PHE A 40 -7.64 -0.39 18.33
N ARG A 41 -7.32 -1.68 18.39
CA ARG A 41 -6.00 -2.18 18.79
C ARG A 41 -5.26 -2.74 17.58
N SER A 42 -3.94 -2.88 17.74
CA SER A 42 -3.10 -3.59 16.77
C SER A 42 -3.74 -4.93 16.37
N PRO A 43 -3.81 -5.23 15.05
CA PRO A 43 -3.11 -4.57 13.95
C PRO A 43 -3.84 -3.38 13.30
N ILE A 44 -5.00 -2.94 13.84
CA ILE A 44 -5.73 -1.79 13.28
C ILE A 44 -4.92 -0.52 13.51
N VAL A 45 -4.66 0.25 12.45
CA VAL A 45 -3.91 1.50 12.57
C VAL A 45 -4.88 2.67 12.80
N PRO A 46 -4.74 3.42 13.91
CA PRO A 46 -5.51 4.64 14.11
C PRO A 46 -4.88 5.84 13.40
N LEU A 47 -5.74 6.64 12.77
CA LEU A 47 -5.47 7.96 12.21
C LEU A 47 -6.38 8.98 12.88
N SER A 48 -5.83 10.11 13.30
CA SER A 48 -6.59 11.23 13.85
C SER A 48 -7.00 12.22 12.75
N ILE A 49 -8.29 12.47 12.63
CA ILE A 49 -8.89 13.52 11.81
C ILE A 49 -9.00 14.77 12.67
N VAL A 50 -8.64 15.93 12.12
CA VAL A 50 -8.95 17.23 12.71
C VAL A 50 -9.78 18.08 11.76
N ILE A 51 -10.74 18.84 12.29
CA ILE A 51 -11.65 19.70 11.53
C ILE A 51 -11.23 21.18 11.56
N SER A 52 -10.20 21.53 12.33
CA SER A 52 -9.61 22.86 12.34
C SER A 52 -8.16 22.83 11.90
N GLY A 53 -7.73 23.81 11.10
CA GLY A 53 -6.32 23.97 10.78
C GLY A 53 -5.45 24.34 12.00
N ASP A 54 -6.04 24.75 13.12
CA ASP A 54 -5.33 25.08 14.38
C ASP A 54 -4.96 23.84 15.20
N ASP A 55 -5.61 22.71 14.93
CA ASP A 55 -5.43 21.48 15.68
C ASP A 55 -4.43 20.52 15.03
N ARG A 56 -4.00 19.51 15.80
CA ARG A 56 -2.95 18.57 15.42
C ARG A 56 -3.51 17.17 15.19
N GLY A 57 -3.66 16.80 13.92
CA GLY A 57 -4.08 15.46 13.50
C GLY A 57 -3.12 14.83 12.50
N ASP A 58 -3.47 13.61 12.07
CA ASP A 58 -2.82 12.93 10.94
C ASP A 58 -3.46 13.36 9.61
N ILE A 59 -4.74 13.76 9.64
CA ILE A 59 -5.56 14.18 8.50
C ILE A 59 -6.27 15.49 8.86
N LEU A 60 -6.26 16.46 7.93
CA LEU A 60 -7.15 17.63 7.98
C LEU A 60 -8.40 17.35 7.13
N ASP A 61 -9.56 17.49 7.75
CA ASP A 61 -10.86 17.40 7.08
C ASP A 61 -11.25 18.77 6.51
N VAL A 62 -11.40 18.83 5.19
CA VAL A 62 -11.71 20.04 4.45
C VAL A 62 -13.03 19.84 3.71
N GLU A 63 -14.10 20.32 4.31
CA GLU A 63 -15.47 20.22 3.80
C GLU A 63 -16.41 21.23 4.50
N PRO A 64 -17.64 21.44 4.00
CA PRO A 64 -18.58 22.36 4.63
C PRO A 64 -18.86 22.00 6.10
N GLY A 65 -18.44 22.87 7.02
CA GLY A 65 -18.60 22.66 8.47
C GLY A 65 -17.31 22.22 9.19
N ALA A 66 -16.24 21.95 8.44
CA ALA A 66 -14.88 21.69 8.93
C ALA A 66 -13.92 22.78 8.42
N ALA A 67 -12.68 22.44 8.10
CA ALA A 67 -11.69 23.40 7.65
C ALA A 67 -11.97 23.86 6.20
N ASP A 68 -11.51 25.07 5.86
CA ASP A 68 -11.54 25.57 4.50
C ASP A 68 -10.19 25.41 3.76
N PRO A 69 -10.15 25.42 2.41
CA PRO A 69 -8.90 25.26 1.66
C PRO A 69 -7.78 26.24 2.03
N GLY A 70 -8.12 27.44 2.49
CA GLY A 70 -7.18 28.47 2.93
C GLY A 70 -6.47 28.15 4.25
N GLU A 71 -7.02 27.24 5.06
CA GLU A 71 -6.38 26.76 6.30
C GLU A 71 -5.31 25.69 6.04
N CYS A 72 -5.44 24.94 4.94
CA CYS A 72 -4.55 23.83 4.59
C CYS A 72 -3.05 24.18 4.65
N PRO A 73 -2.57 25.33 4.11
CA PRO A 73 -1.14 25.63 4.11
C PRO A 73 -0.59 25.80 5.52
N ARG A 74 -1.33 26.49 6.39
CA ARG A 74 -0.91 26.74 7.78
C ARG A 74 -0.88 25.44 8.58
N TRP A 75 -1.88 24.59 8.42
CA TRP A 75 -1.90 23.27 9.07
C TRP A 75 -0.76 22.38 8.56
N ALA A 76 -0.55 22.33 7.25
CA ALA A 76 0.52 21.55 6.63
C ALA A 76 1.91 22.01 7.08
N ASP A 77 2.13 23.32 7.24
CA ASP A 77 3.39 23.89 7.72
C ASP A 77 3.68 23.51 9.20
N GLN A 78 2.65 23.16 9.97
CA GLN A 78 2.74 22.72 11.36
C GLN A 78 2.76 21.18 11.52
N PHE A 79 2.57 20.45 10.42
CA PHE A 79 2.47 19.00 10.45
C PHE A 79 3.79 18.37 10.91
N ASN A 80 3.76 17.75 12.08
CA ASN A 80 4.86 16.97 12.62
C ASN A 80 4.30 15.74 13.35
N ARG A 81 4.11 14.66 12.60
CA ARG A 81 3.50 13.41 13.07
C ARG A 81 4.50 12.26 12.92
N PRO A 82 5.11 11.77 14.02
CA PRO A 82 6.03 10.64 13.98
C PRO A 82 5.42 9.44 13.26
N GLY A 83 6.16 8.83 12.34
CA GLY A 83 5.68 7.69 11.54
C GLY A 83 4.74 8.04 10.38
N ARG A 84 4.46 9.32 10.13
CA ARG A 84 3.68 9.78 8.97
C ARG A 84 4.57 10.49 7.96
N ARG A 85 4.32 10.21 6.67
CA ARG A 85 5.14 10.69 5.55
C ARG A 85 5.02 12.19 5.32
N ARG A 86 3.78 12.69 5.24
CA ARG A 86 3.46 14.08 4.88
C ARG A 86 2.04 14.43 5.35
N PRO A 87 1.64 15.71 5.34
CA PRO A 87 0.28 16.13 5.68
C PRO A 87 -0.74 15.47 4.76
N THR A 88 -1.84 14.97 5.31
CA THR A 88 -2.94 14.41 4.52
C THR A 88 -4.14 15.34 4.60
N ILE A 89 -4.73 15.63 3.45
CA ILE A 89 -5.95 16.44 3.34
C ILE A 89 -7.07 15.55 2.82
N TYR A 90 -8.17 15.45 3.56
CA TYR A 90 -9.43 14.91 3.06
C TYR A 90 -10.21 16.00 2.36
N CYS A 91 -10.68 15.73 1.15
CA CYS A 91 -11.69 16.55 0.49
C CYS A 91 -12.32 15.80 -0.69
N ASN A 92 -13.51 16.23 -1.10
CA ASN A 92 -14.16 15.68 -2.29
C ASN A 92 -13.47 16.11 -3.61
N ARG A 93 -13.82 15.42 -4.71
CA ARG A 93 -13.31 15.69 -6.07
C ARG A 93 -13.57 17.12 -6.57
N GLY A 94 -14.64 17.77 -6.11
CA GLY A 94 -14.97 19.14 -6.51
C GLY A 94 -14.05 20.17 -5.86
N GLN A 95 -13.53 19.89 -4.67
CA GLN A 95 -12.77 20.83 -3.85
C GLN A 95 -11.25 20.70 -3.97
N ILE A 96 -10.74 19.58 -4.48
CA ILE A 96 -9.29 19.33 -4.60
C ILE A 96 -8.55 20.39 -5.42
N ALA A 97 -9.20 21.01 -6.42
CA ALA A 97 -8.59 22.09 -7.20
C ALA A 97 -8.30 23.33 -6.34
N ASP A 98 -9.21 23.69 -5.44
CA ASP A 98 -9.04 24.82 -4.53
C ASP A 98 -7.99 24.54 -3.46
N VAL A 99 -7.98 23.31 -2.93
CA VAL A 99 -6.92 22.84 -2.01
C VAL A 99 -5.55 22.90 -2.67
N ARG A 100 -5.40 22.38 -3.89
CA ARG A 100 -4.14 22.45 -4.65
C ARG A 100 -3.70 23.89 -4.89
N ARG A 101 -4.64 24.78 -5.23
CA ARG A 101 -4.36 26.21 -5.42
C ARG A 101 -3.86 26.86 -4.13
N ALA A 102 -4.48 26.56 -2.98
CA ALA A 102 -4.06 27.09 -1.69
C ALA A 102 -2.71 26.53 -1.23
N MET A 103 -2.50 25.22 -1.38
CA MET A 103 -1.25 24.54 -1.01
C MET A 103 -0.06 24.98 -1.86
N GLY A 104 -0.29 25.37 -3.12
CA GLY A 104 0.78 25.74 -4.04
C GLY A 104 1.75 24.58 -4.26
N SER A 105 3.05 24.79 -4.01
CA SER A 105 4.07 23.75 -4.16
C SER A 105 4.27 22.87 -2.92
N ARG A 106 3.49 23.05 -1.85
CA ARG A 106 3.61 22.24 -0.63
C ARG A 106 3.26 20.78 -0.93
N PRO A 107 4.08 19.80 -0.52
CA PRO A 107 3.75 18.40 -0.67
C PRO A 107 2.63 18.02 0.31
N PHE A 108 1.61 17.32 -0.19
CA PHE A 108 0.55 16.73 0.62
C PHE A 108 0.07 15.42 0.00
N ASP A 109 -0.60 14.61 0.80
CA ASP A 109 -1.33 13.41 0.36
C ASP A 109 -2.83 13.72 0.36
N TRP A 110 -3.58 13.15 -0.59
CA TRP A 110 -5.01 13.39 -0.74
C TRP A 110 -5.82 12.14 -0.41
N TRP A 111 -6.71 12.25 0.56
CA TRP A 111 -7.79 11.29 0.76
C TRP A 111 -9.05 11.81 0.06
N ALA A 112 -9.47 11.14 -1.02
CA ALA A 112 -10.54 11.60 -1.88
C ALA A 112 -11.91 11.10 -1.42
N ALA A 113 -12.89 11.99 -1.30
CA ALA A 113 -14.28 11.61 -1.14
C ALA A 113 -14.98 11.46 -2.51
N THR A 114 -15.57 10.29 -2.77
CA THR A 114 -16.38 10.03 -3.98
C THR A 114 -17.82 9.67 -3.64
N LEU A 115 -18.02 8.82 -2.61
CA LEU A 115 -19.32 8.38 -2.09
C LEU A 115 -20.27 7.78 -3.14
N ASP A 116 -19.75 7.36 -4.29
CA ASP A 116 -20.50 6.84 -5.44
C ASP A 116 -20.04 5.43 -5.84
N GLY A 117 -19.26 4.76 -4.99
CA GLY A 117 -18.64 3.47 -5.27
C GLY A 117 -17.31 3.54 -6.03
N THR A 118 -16.87 4.72 -6.48
CA THR A 118 -15.56 4.88 -7.14
C THR A 118 -14.44 4.64 -6.14
N ARG A 119 -13.60 3.62 -6.40
CA ARG A 119 -12.52 3.17 -5.50
C ARG A 119 -11.11 3.60 -5.92
N ASP A 120 -10.94 4.09 -7.15
CA ASP A 120 -9.64 4.55 -7.66
C ASP A 120 -9.78 5.97 -8.17
N VAL A 121 -8.98 6.88 -7.61
CA VAL A 121 -8.94 8.29 -7.98
C VAL A 121 -7.49 8.68 -8.20
N PRO A 122 -7.09 9.07 -9.43
CA PRO A 122 -5.71 9.41 -9.73
C PRO A 122 -5.15 10.49 -8.80
N GLY A 123 -4.03 10.18 -8.16
CA GLY A 123 -3.32 11.07 -7.24
C GLY A 123 -3.83 11.05 -5.80
N ALA A 124 -4.83 10.24 -5.47
CA ALA A 124 -5.25 10.00 -4.10
C ALA A 124 -4.43 8.86 -3.45
N VAL A 125 -4.19 8.94 -2.14
CA VAL A 125 -3.60 7.86 -1.33
C VAL A 125 -4.66 6.93 -0.73
N ALA A 126 -5.89 7.44 -0.59
CA ALA A 126 -7.07 6.72 -0.14
C ALA A 126 -8.32 7.32 -0.79
N VAL A 127 -9.39 6.53 -0.89
CA VAL A 127 -10.67 6.96 -1.48
C VAL A 127 -11.81 6.50 -0.59
N GLN A 128 -12.57 7.45 -0.03
CA GLN A 128 -13.85 7.19 0.63
C GLN A 128 -14.92 6.97 -0.43
N PHE A 129 -15.18 5.69 -0.70
CA PHE A 129 -16.03 5.27 -1.82
C PHE A 129 -17.47 5.03 -1.42
N ALA A 130 -17.72 4.75 -0.14
CA ALA A 130 -19.06 4.46 0.37
C ALA A 130 -19.31 5.26 1.65
N GLY A 131 -20.38 6.07 1.64
CA GLY A 131 -20.92 6.63 2.87
C GLY A 131 -22.03 5.76 3.45
N GLU A 132 -22.70 6.21 4.52
CA GLU A 132 -23.79 5.46 5.19
C GLU A 132 -24.83 4.85 4.23
N SER A 133 -25.19 5.59 3.18
CA SER A 133 -26.18 5.13 2.18
C SER A 133 -25.72 3.91 1.38
N LEU A 134 -24.42 3.72 1.22
CA LEU A 134 -23.80 2.60 0.50
C LEU A 134 -23.29 1.51 1.45
N THR A 135 -22.83 1.86 2.65
CA THR A 135 -22.39 0.89 3.66
C THR A 135 -23.57 0.23 4.36
N GLY A 136 -24.70 0.94 4.49
CA GLY A 136 -25.88 0.51 5.25
C GLY A 136 -25.71 0.58 6.77
N GLY A 137 -24.63 1.22 7.25
CA GLY A 137 -24.36 1.48 8.67
C GLY A 137 -23.99 2.95 8.90
N HIS A 138 -23.79 3.33 10.16
CA HIS A 138 -23.41 4.69 10.55
C HIS A 138 -21.88 4.89 10.50
N TYR A 139 -21.29 4.51 9.38
CA TYR A 139 -19.86 4.67 9.11
C TYR A 139 -19.61 4.75 7.60
N ASP A 140 -18.50 5.39 7.25
CA ASP A 140 -18.02 5.49 5.88
C ASP A 140 -16.88 4.49 5.66
N GLU A 141 -16.76 3.99 4.42
CA GLU A 141 -15.74 3.04 4.02
C GLU A 141 -14.85 3.60 2.92
N SER A 142 -13.55 3.49 3.18
CA SER A 142 -12.47 3.92 2.32
C SER A 142 -11.59 2.75 1.91
N VAL A 143 -11.07 2.82 0.68
CA VAL A 143 -9.98 1.96 0.23
C VAL A 143 -8.67 2.74 0.30
N VAL A 144 -7.65 2.16 0.91
CA VAL A 144 -6.30 2.72 0.96
C VAL A 144 -5.50 2.19 -0.23
N LEU A 145 -5.07 3.11 -1.09
CA LEU A 145 -4.33 2.82 -2.32
C LEU A 145 -2.82 2.69 -2.07
N ASP A 146 -2.31 3.37 -1.04
CA ASP A 146 -0.91 3.31 -0.58
C ASP A 146 -0.84 2.79 0.87
N PRO A 147 -0.63 1.48 1.10
CA PRO A 147 -0.55 0.91 2.45
C PRO A 147 0.54 1.55 3.33
N ALA A 148 1.65 1.98 2.72
CA ALA A 148 2.75 2.61 3.43
C ALA A 148 2.35 4.00 3.98
N TRP A 149 1.42 4.70 3.32
CA TRP A 149 0.83 5.94 3.85
C TRP A 149 0.11 5.71 5.19
N ALA A 150 -0.65 4.62 5.30
CA ALA A 150 -1.38 4.29 6.51
C ALA A 150 -0.47 3.84 7.66
N GLY A 151 0.85 3.72 7.46
CA GLY A 151 1.77 3.28 8.52
C GLY A 151 1.71 1.77 8.79
N ARG A 152 1.00 1.00 7.96
CA ARG A 152 1.26 -0.43 7.85
C ARG A 152 2.44 -0.61 6.90
N ALA A 153 3.61 -0.91 7.47
CA ALA A 153 4.56 -1.73 6.74
C ALA A 153 3.83 -3.03 6.35
N PRO A 154 4.16 -3.68 5.20
CA PRO A 154 3.78 -5.09 5.03
C PRO A 154 4.17 -5.84 6.31
N ALA A 155 3.27 -6.68 6.83
CA ALA A 155 3.41 -7.29 8.14
C ALA A 155 4.84 -7.83 8.36
N GLU A 156 5.48 -7.45 9.47
CA GLU A 156 6.65 -8.20 9.97
C GLU A 156 6.19 -9.64 10.19
N GLY A 157 6.57 -10.52 9.25
CA GLY A 157 5.95 -11.83 9.08
C GLY A 157 5.99 -12.30 7.62
N SER A 158 6.24 -11.40 6.68
CA SER A 158 6.64 -11.73 5.31
C SER A 158 8.03 -11.17 4.97
N GLN A 159 8.94 -11.09 5.96
CA GLN A 159 10.33 -11.18 5.56
C GLN A 159 10.52 -12.60 5.03
N PRO A 160 11.00 -12.76 3.79
CA PRO A 160 11.28 -14.09 3.30
C PRO A 160 12.29 -14.75 4.23
N GLU A 161 11.97 -15.96 4.68
CA GLU A 161 12.94 -16.73 5.47
C GLU A 161 14.21 -16.89 4.61
N PRO A 162 15.41 -16.66 5.17
CA PRO A 162 16.64 -17.05 4.52
C PRO A 162 16.53 -18.52 4.14
N THR A 163 16.47 -18.77 2.84
CA THR A 163 16.36 -20.09 2.27
C THR A 163 17.71 -20.78 2.48
N ASP A 164 17.75 -21.91 3.18
CA ASP A 164 18.97 -22.71 3.28
C ASP A 164 19.28 -23.28 1.87
N PRO A 165 20.36 -22.81 1.21
CA PRO A 165 20.67 -23.24 -0.16
C PRO A 165 20.98 -24.75 -0.25
N ASP A 166 21.24 -25.43 0.87
CA ASP A 166 21.48 -26.87 0.93
C ASP A 166 20.18 -27.69 1.12
N GLN A 167 19.04 -27.06 1.45
CA GLN A 167 17.77 -27.76 1.75
C GLN A 167 16.66 -27.60 0.71
N HIS A 168 16.83 -26.76 -0.31
CA HIS A 168 15.78 -26.60 -1.31
C HIS A 168 15.93 -27.55 -2.49
N TRP A 169 14.87 -28.33 -2.67
CA TRP A 169 14.82 -29.50 -3.54
C TRP A 169 14.08 -29.24 -4.86
N TRP A 170 13.63 -28.02 -5.13
CA TRP A 170 12.65 -27.77 -6.20
C TRP A 170 12.80 -26.50 -7.04
N GLY A 171 13.74 -25.58 -6.74
CA GLY A 171 13.89 -24.29 -7.43
C GLY A 171 15.30 -24.01 -7.98
N PRO A 172 15.46 -23.26 -9.09
CA PRO A 172 16.77 -22.88 -9.62
C PRO A 172 17.48 -21.75 -8.82
N TYR A 173 18.70 -22.03 -8.35
CA TYR A 173 19.54 -21.07 -7.60
C TYR A 173 20.66 -20.44 -8.43
N VAL A 174 21.06 -19.21 -8.08
CA VAL A 174 22.24 -18.56 -8.69
C VAL A 174 23.51 -18.92 -7.93
N ALA A 175 24.48 -19.50 -8.63
CA ALA A 175 25.80 -19.76 -8.06
C ALA A 175 26.54 -18.46 -7.71
N GLY A 176 26.93 -18.30 -6.44
CA GLY A 176 27.64 -17.10 -5.97
C GLY A 176 26.74 -15.98 -5.44
N ALA A 177 25.44 -16.24 -5.24
CA ALA A 177 24.58 -15.35 -4.48
C ALA A 177 24.99 -15.30 -3.01
N ASP A 178 25.04 -14.10 -2.44
CA ASP A 178 25.34 -13.87 -1.02
C ASP A 178 24.11 -14.17 -0.14
N GLN A 179 22.91 -14.12 -0.72
CA GLN A 179 21.66 -14.47 -0.04
C GLN A 179 20.62 -14.95 -1.06
N VAL A 180 19.80 -15.92 -0.64
CA VAL A 180 18.65 -16.40 -1.41
C VAL A 180 17.42 -16.38 -0.52
N VAL A 181 16.30 -16.03 -1.14
CA VAL A 181 15.03 -15.78 -0.53
C VAL A 181 13.95 -16.44 -1.40
N GLU A 182 13.18 -17.34 -0.81
CA GLU A 182 11.95 -17.82 -1.41
C GLU A 182 10.84 -16.81 -1.16
N LEU A 183 10.33 -16.21 -2.24
CA LEU A 183 9.17 -15.35 -2.18
C LEU A 183 7.94 -16.25 -2.32
N ASN A 184 7.51 -16.81 -1.18
CA ASN A 184 6.33 -17.68 -1.05
C ASN A 184 5.09 -17.15 -1.81
N GLY A 185 4.20 -18.08 -2.21
CA GLY A 185 3.14 -18.01 -3.24
C GLY A 185 2.08 -16.87 -3.20
N HIS A 186 2.37 -15.76 -2.53
CA HIS A 186 1.68 -14.49 -2.61
C HIS A 186 2.49 -13.40 -3.31
N CYS A 187 3.74 -13.70 -3.69
CA CYS A 187 4.60 -12.74 -4.38
C CYS A 187 4.31 -12.73 -5.88
N ARG A 188 4.15 -11.51 -6.42
CA ARG A 188 3.72 -11.25 -7.80
C ARG A 188 4.81 -10.47 -8.52
N ALA A 189 5.56 -11.12 -9.41
CA ALA A 189 6.53 -10.42 -10.26
C ALA A 189 5.86 -9.88 -11.54
N PRO A 190 6.24 -8.67 -12.01
CA PRO A 190 5.72 -8.14 -13.26
C PRO A 190 6.24 -8.94 -14.45
N VAL A 191 5.37 -9.22 -15.43
CA VAL A 191 5.78 -9.71 -16.76
C VAL A 191 6.54 -8.59 -17.45
N PHE A 192 7.72 -8.87 -17.99
CA PHE A 192 8.56 -7.86 -18.64
C PHE A 192 8.57 -8.00 -20.17
N ARG A 193 8.88 -6.90 -20.83
CA ARG A 193 8.95 -6.80 -22.30
C ARG A 193 10.39 -6.52 -22.71
N GLU A 194 10.96 -7.42 -23.51
CA GLU A 194 12.31 -7.28 -24.06
C GLU A 194 12.26 -7.51 -25.58
N ALA A 195 12.97 -6.67 -26.35
CA ALA A 195 13.04 -6.76 -27.82
C ALA A 195 11.67 -6.91 -28.52
N GLY A 196 10.59 -6.37 -27.92
CA GLY A 196 9.24 -6.42 -28.48
C GLY A 196 8.40 -7.64 -28.10
N HIS A 197 8.98 -8.64 -27.41
CA HIS A 197 8.31 -9.85 -26.95
C HIS A 197 8.08 -9.83 -25.43
N TRP A 198 7.04 -10.51 -24.96
CA TRP A 198 6.77 -10.69 -23.54
C TRP A 198 7.30 -12.03 -23.09
N PHE A 199 7.83 -12.08 -21.88
CA PHE A 199 8.48 -13.28 -21.38
C PHE A 199 7.98 -13.66 -20.00
N ARG A 200 7.87 -14.98 -19.79
CA ARG A 200 7.73 -15.64 -18.49
C ARG A 200 8.95 -16.54 -18.34
N ASN A 201 9.88 -16.17 -17.46
CA ASN A 201 11.24 -16.74 -17.45
C ASN A 201 11.89 -16.65 -18.86
N THR A 202 12.36 -17.77 -19.42
CA THR A 202 12.94 -17.87 -20.78
C THR A 202 11.91 -18.15 -21.85
N THR A 203 10.64 -18.33 -21.47
CA THR A 203 9.57 -18.71 -22.40
C THR A 203 8.89 -17.46 -22.94
N PRO A 204 8.88 -17.26 -24.26
CA PRO A 204 8.07 -16.20 -24.86
C PRO A 204 6.58 -16.47 -24.60
N ILE A 205 5.87 -15.45 -24.16
CA ILE A 205 4.42 -15.47 -23.97
C ILE A 205 3.75 -14.45 -24.89
N ALA A 206 2.43 -14.61 -25.06
CA ALA A 206 1.61 -13.56 -25.66
C ALA A 206 1.55 -12.32 -24.75
N THR A 207 1.07 -11.19 -25.27
CA THR A 207 0.87 -9.97 -24.47
C THR A 207 0.09 -10.29 -23.19
N PRO A 208 0.67 -10.04 -22.00
CA PRO A 208 0.03 -10.33 -20.73
C PRO A 208 -1.21 -9.46 -20.56
N ARG A 209 -2.20 -9.99 -19.85
CA ARG A 209 -3.38 -9.20 -19.46
C ARG A 209 -3.02 -8.29 -18.29
N LEU A 210 -3.70 -7.14 -18.19
CA LEU A 210 -3.56 -6.28 -17.02
C LEU A 210 -3.94 -7.09 -15.76
N GLY A 211 -2.98 -7.26 -14.83
CA GLY A 211 -3.15 -8.06 -13.62
C GLY A 211 -2.63 -9.50 -13.69
N GLU A 212 -1.95 -9.89 -14.77
CA GLU A 212 -1.23 -11.18 -14.89
C GLU A 212 0.18 -11.07 -14.26
N PHE A 213 0.53 -12.01 -13.38
CA PHE A 213 1.79 -12.03 -12.62
C PHE A 213 2.36 -13.46 -12.55
N ALA A 214 3.65 -13.59 -12.23
CA ALA A 214 4.24 -14.88 -11.84
C ALA A 214 3.67 -15.37 -10.50
N GLU A 215 3.37 -16.67 -10.37
CA GLU A 215 2.84 -17.28 -9.13
C GLU A 215 3.93 -17.72 -8.14
N TRP A 216 5.15 -17.98 -8.63
CA TRP A 216 6.27 -18.51 -7.84
C TRP A 216 7.54 -17.77 -8.19
N VAL A 217 8.21 -17.21 -7.17
CA VAL A 217 9.30 -16.27 -7.37
C VAL A 217 10.42 -16.52 -6.36
N LEU A 218 11.68 -16.52 -6.81
CA LEU A 218 12.86 -16.47 -5.94
C LEU A 218 13.53 -15.09 -6.04
N ALA A 219 14.00 -14.56 -4.91
CA ALA A 219 14.93 -13.42 -4.91
C ALA A 219 16.35 -13.88 -4.57
N ASN A 220 17.31 -13.47 -5.41
CA ASN A 220 18.73 -13.75 -5.23
C ASN A 220 19.46 -12.42 -5.01
N ARG A 221 20.33 -12.34 -4.00
CA ARG A 221 21.21 -11.20 -3.76
C ARG A 221 22.62 -11.51 -4.26
N VAL A 222 23.14 -10.72 -5.18
CA VAL A 222 24.50 -10.88 -5.73
C VAL A 222 25.24 -9.55 -5.63
N GLY A 223 26.37 -9.52 -4.91
CA GLY A 223 27.17 -8.30 -4.77
C GLY A 223 26.39 -7.15 -4.11
N GLY A 224 25.43 -7.49 -3.25
CA GLY A 224 24.55 -6.54 -2.57
C GLY A 224 23.28 -6.14 -3.32
N VAL A 225 23.11 -6.51 -4.60
CA VAL A 225 21.96 -6.18 -5.44
C VAL A 225 20.96 -7.34 -5.46
N TRP A 226 19.67 -7.04 -5.31
CA TRP A 226 18.59 -8.02 -5.35
C TRP A 226 18.04 -8.20 -6.75
N PHE A 227 17.73 -9.45 -7.07
CA PHE A 227 17.11 -9.79 -8.33
C PHE A 227 16.07 -10.88 -8.18
N VAL A 228 15.07 -10.85 -9.06
CA VAL A 228 13.86 -11.66 -8.97
C VAL A 228 13.76 -12.65 -10.13
N MET A 229 13.49 -13.93 -9.85
CA MET A 229 13.37 -15.02 -10.83
C MET A 229 11.98 -15.68 -10.74
N ASP A 230 11.32 -15.92 -11.87
CA ASP A 230 10.04 -16.63 -11.97
C ASP A 230 10.24 -18.15 -12.14
N GLU A 231 9.62 -18.94 -11.27
CA GLU A 231 9.71 -20.40 -11.24
C GLU A 231 8.53 -21.12 -11.91
N SER A 232 7.50 -20.40 -12.35
CA SER A 232 6.23 -20.97 -12.84
C SER A 232 6.31 -21.69 -14.21
N GLY A 233 7.52 -21.95 -14.73
CA GLY A 233 7.78 -22.62 -16.00
C GLY A 233 8.84 -23.72 -15.99
N GLY A 234 9.38 -24.12 -14.84
CA GLY A 234 10.36 -25.22 -14.75
C GLY A 234 9.70 -26.62 -14.71
N PRO A 235 10.30 -27.67 -15.30
CA PRO A 235 9.80 -29.03 -15.10
C PRO A 235 9.96 -29.44 -13.63
N GLN A 236 8.85 -29.80 -12.97
CA GLN A 236 8.89 -30.36 -11.62
C GLN A 236 9.79 -31.62 -11.59
N GLY A 237 10.79 -31.60 -10.70
CA GLY A 237 11.49 -32.82 -10.26
C GLY A 237 12.51 -33.44 -11.23
N GLN A 238 13.17 -32.68 -12.12
CA GLN A 238 14.21 -33.21 -13.02
C GLN A 238 15.55 -32.45 -12.89
N GLY A 239 16.64 -33.16 -12.55
CA GLY A 239 18.04 -32.71 -12.75
C GLY A 239 18.71 -31.93 -11.59
N PRO A 240 20.06 -31.83 -11.59
CA PRO A 240 20.88 -31.54 -10.40
C PRO A 240 20.64 -30.13 -9.85
N GLN A 241 19.80 -30.03 -8.83
CA GLN A 241 19.61 -28.84 -7.98
C GLN A 241 19.28 -27.52 -8.71
N GLY A 242 18.76 -27.55 -9.95
CA GLY A 242 18.28 -26.37 -10.67
C GLY A 242 19.28 -25.22 -10.86
N ARG A 243 20.57 -25.36 -10.57
CA ARG A 243 21.50 -24.21 -10.52
C ARG A 243 21.67 -23.57 -11.91
N LEU A 244 21.25 -22.31 -12.07
CA LEU A 244 21.55 -21.51 -13.27
C LEU A 244 22.82 -20.69 -13.03
N PRO A 245 23.76 -20.64 -13.99
CA PRO A 245 24.83 -19.67 -13.93
C PRO A 245 24.28 -18.24 -14.09
N VAL A 246 24.98 -17.25 -13.51
CA VAL A 246 24.60 -15.82 -13.42
C VAL A 246 24.19 -15.23 -14.78
N ASP A 247 24.84 -15.68 -15.85
CA ASP A 247 24.62 -15.24 -17.23
C ASP A 247 23.37 -15.85 -17.89
N GLN A 248 22.76 -16.85 -17.25
CA GLN A 248 21.53 -17.52 -17.70
C GLN A 248 20.33 -17.22 -16.79
N ALA A 249 20.53 -16.51 -15.69
CA ALA A 249 19.46 -15.99 -14.85
C ALA A 249 18.87 -14.72 -15.50
N PHE A 250 17.55 -14.68 -15.65
CA PHE A 250 16.86 -13.49 -16.18
C PHE A 250 16.51 -12.56 -15.03
N TRP A 251 17.09 -11.36 -15.08
CA TRP A 251 17.12 -10.41 -13.99
C TRP A 251 16.00 -9.38 -14.12
N VAL A 252 15.21 -9.22 -13.06
CA VAL A 252 14.37 -8.03 -12.88
C VAL A 252 14.98 -7.19 -11.75
N ASP A 253 15.36 -5.96 -12.06
CA ASP A 253 15.88 -4.99 -11.09
C ASP A 253 14.80 -4.65 -10.04
N ASP A 254 15.14 -4.70 -8.75
CA ASP A 254 14.22 -4.40 -7.63
C ASP A 254 13.50 -3.03 -7.79
N SER A 255 14.10 -2.07 -8.49
CA SER A 255 13.47 -0.78 -8.76
C SER A 255 12.12 -0.87 -9.50
N VAL A 256 11.82 -1.98 -10.18
CA VAL A 256 10.50 -2.20 -10.81
C VAL A 256 9.51 -2.98 -9.93
N THR A 257 9.94 -3.63 -8.85
CA THR A 257 9.07 -4.29 -7.87
C THR A 257 8.60 -3.30 -6.80
N ARG A 258 7.63 -2.45 -7.15
CA ARG A 258 7.07 -1.40 -6.26
C ARG A 258 6.47 -1.89 -4.93
N TYR A 259 6.39 -3.19 -4.67
CA TYR A 259 5.67 -3.77 -3.55
C TYR A 259 6.53 -4.52 -2.52
N TYR A 260 7.82 -4.75 -2.79
CA TYR A 260 8.68 -5.50 -1.87
C TYR A 260 10.09 -4.92 -1.91
N ARG A 261 10.39 -4.03 -0.95
CA ARG A 261 11.79 -3.80 -0.58
C ARG A 261 12.15 -4.87 0.45
N ILE A 262 13.17 -5.67 0.14
CA ILE A 262 13.76 -6.66 1.04
C ILE A 262 14.66 -5.93 2.04
#